data_AF-A0AAW7QPN0-F1
#
_entry.id   AF-A0AAW7QPN0-F1
#
_cell.length_a   1.000
_cell.length_b   1.000
_cell.length_c   1.000
_cell.angle_alpha   90.00
_cell.angle_beta   90.00
_cell.angle_gamma   90.00
#
_symmetry.space_group_name_H-M   'P 1'
#
loop_
_entity.id
_entity.type
_entity.pdbx_description
1 polymer ?
#
loop_
_entity_poly.entity_id
_entity_poly.type
_entity_poly.pdbx_seq_one_letter_code
_entity_poly.pdbx_strand_id
1 'polypeptide(L)'
;MINLGGGYPLTNELLARAFVHQVLGRSPKSDDLEQAINSATIDDKVLEDVASRLLEVIPAQWRDKLREVLNALCVLKDGFREHEMPYFLAELRNTKPEGPEYTIKAMRGLRDLLLETNLGRWQDARYVLDEAVRTVLEQLLKSQKREVWRRLHERAVNLYEDWAKRYPNSRQYFEQRAEYHRRVLAEDVGHSVSFA
;
A
#
# COMPACT_ATOMS: atom_id res chain seq x y z
N MET A 1 23.29 -8.20 -15.60
CA MET A 1 22.08 -7.44 -15.19
C MET A 1 21.63 -8.08 -13.88
N ILE A 2 21.82 -7.42 -12.73
CA ILE A 2 21.48 -8.01 -11.43
C ILE A 2 19.99 -7.74 -11.20
N ASN A 3 19.20 -8.81 -11.13
CA ASN A 3 17.77 -8.77 -10.89
C ASN A 3 17.55 -8.53 -9.38
N LEU A 4 17.57 -7.27 -8.95
CA LEU A 4 17.52 -6.89 -7.53
C LEU A 4 16.08 -6.87 -6.96
N GLY A 5 15.06 -6.77 -7.81
CA GLY A 5 13.64 -6.91 -7.42
C GLY A 5 13.21 -8.37 -7.45
N GLY A 6 13.76 -9.19 -6.54
CA GLY A 6 13.58 -10.65 -6.56
C GLY A 6 12.38 -11.18 -5.75
N GLY A 7 11.54 -10.29 -5.21
CA GLY A 7 10.46 -10.66 -4.29
C GLY A 7 10.94 -10.99 -2.87
N TYR A 8 12.25 -10.88 -2.56
CA TYR A 8 12.72 -11.05 -1.18
C TYR A 8 12.68 -9.70 -0.45
N PRO A 9 12.10 -9.63 0.76
CA PRO A 9 11.93 -8.36 1.48
C PRO A 9 13.23 -7.57 1.66
N LEU A 10 14.33 -8.28 1.95
CA LEU A 10 15.63 -7.63 2.13
C LEU A 10 16.18 -7.02 0.84
N THR A 11 16.01 -7.68 -0.31
CA THR A 11 16.50 -7.13 -1.58
C THR A 11 15.64 -5.97 -2.08
N ASN A 12 14.33 -6.02 -1.85
CA ASN A 12 13.42 -4.92 -2.16
C ASN A 12 13.73 -3.70 -1.29
N GLU A 13 13.96 -3.91 0.00
CA GLU A 13 14.38 -2.87 0.95
C GLU A 13 15.72 -2.25 0.55
N LEU A 14 16.73 -3.08 0.24
CA LEU A 14 18.04 -2.60 -0.21
C LEU A 14 17.95 -1.82 -1.52
N LEU A 15 17.11 -2.26 -2.45
CA LEU A 15 16.86 -1.55 -3.70
C LEU A 15 16.22 -0.18 -3.43
N ALA A 16 15.12 -0.14 -2.68
CA ALA A 16 14.41 1.09 -2.35
C ALA A 16 15.32 2.07 -1.58
N ARG A 17 16.08 1.58 -0.58
CA ARG A 17 17.06 2.40 0.14
C ARG A 17 18.16 2.90 -0.78
N ALA A 18 18.79 2.04 -1.60
CA ALA A 18 19.83 2.48 -2.53
C ALA A 18 19.36 3.64 -3.43
N PHE A 19 18.09 3.63 -3.84
CA PHE A 19 17.49 4.72 -4.60
C PHE A 19 17.27 5.99 -3.77
N VAL A 20 16.74 5.88 -2.55
CA VAL A 20 16.58 7.02 -1.63
C VAL A 20 17.94 7.66 -1.33
N HIS A 21 18.98 6.85 -1.09
CA HIS A 21 20.36 7.29 -0.91
C HIS A 21 20.91 8.05 -2.14
N GLN A 22 20.64 7.54 -3.35
CA GLN A 22 21.07 8.17 -4.60
C GLN A 22 20.42 9.54 -4.80
N VAL A 23 19.12 9.66 -4.50
CA VAL A 23 18.37 10.93 -4.63
C VAL A 23 18.80 11.94 -3.56
N LEU A 24 19.04 11.49 -2.33
CA LEU A 24 19.42 12.37 -1.22
C LEU A 24 20.88 12.84 -1.27
N GLY A 25 21.73 12.24 -2.12
CA GLY A 25 23.17 12.53 -2.17
C GLY A 25 23.90 12.25 -0.84
N ARG A 26 23.25 11.54 0.08
CA ARG A 26 23.74 11.19 1.43
C ARG A 26 23.01 9.96 1.94
N SER A 27 23.61 9.27 2.90
CA SER A 27 22.89 8.23 3.65
C SER A 27 21.72 8.88 4.41
N PRO A 28 20.45 8.45 4.24
CA PRO A 28 19.40 8.74 5.21
C PRO A 28 19.91 8.47 6.61
N LYS A 29 19.63 9.41 7.51
CA LYS A 29 19.92 9.27 8.95
C LYS A 29 18.95 8.31 9.64
N SER A 30 17.83 7.98 8.97
CA SER A 30 16.79 7.08 9.49
C SER A 30 17.02 5.64 9.00
N ASP A 31 16.79 4.70 9.90
CA ASP A 31 16.73 3.26 9.58
C ASP A 31 15.41 2.86 8.91
N ASP A 32 14.38 3.73 8.95
CA ASP A 32 13.05 3.52 8.38
C ASP A 32 12.91 4.14 6.98
N LEU A 33 12.59 3.30 5.99
CA LEU A 33 12.42 3.69 4.58
C LEU A 33 11.31 4.71 4.38
N GLU A 34 10.20 4.57 5.11
CA GLU A 34 9.06 5.47 4.96
C GLU A 34 9.42 6.89 5.43
N GLN A 35 10.05 7.03 6.60
CA GLN A 35 10.59 8.32 7.04
C GLN A 35 11.62 8.89 6.05
N ALA A 36 12.48 8.06 5.49
CA ALA A 36 13.48 8.51 4.53
C ALA A 36 12.83 9.09 3.26
N ILE A 37 11.82 8.42 2.71
CA ILE A 37 11.05 8.91 1.56
C ILE A 37 10.26 10.18 1.91
N ASN A 38 9.56 10.20 3.04
CA ASN A 38 8.78 11.37 3.48
C ASN A 38 9.64 12.61 3.78
N SER A 39 10.92 12.43 4.14
CA SER A 39 11.85 13.53 4.44
C SER A 39 12.46 14.20 3.19
N ALA A 40 12.14 13.69 2.00
CA ALA A 40 12.77 14.08 0.74
C ALA A 40 11.71 14.39 -0.33
N THR A 41 11.96 15.42 -1.14
CA THR A 41 11.22 15.56 -2.40
C THR A 41 11.84 14.60 -3.41
N ILE A 42 11.20 13.45 -3.62
CA ILE A 42 11.60 12.47 -4.63
C ILE A 42 10.79 12.72 -5.89
N ASP A 43 11.46 12.80 -7.04
CA ASP A 43 10.80 12.95 -8.34
C ASP A 43 9.90 11.74 -8.64
N ASP A 44 8.67 12.00 -9.10
CA ASP A 44 7.68 10.97 -9.42
C ASP A 44 8.19 9.95 -10.43
N LYS A 45 9.02 10.37 -11.39
CA LYS A 45 9.64 9.49 -12.37
C LYS A 45 10.60 8.51 -11.71
N VAL A 46 11.34 8.97 -10.70
CA VAL A 46 12.24 8.10 -9.94
C VAL A 46 11.43 7.08 -9.16
N LEU A 47 10.37 7.49 -8.46
CA LEU A 47 9.50 6.56 -7.75
C LEU A 47 8.85 5.54 -8.70
N GLU A 48 8.45 5.96 -9.90
CA GLU A 48 7.87 5.08 -10.92
C GLU A 48 8.87 4.05 -11.45
N ASP A 49 10.12 4.45 -11.66
CA ASP A 49 11.22 3.54 -12.03
C ASP A 49 11.48 2.52 -10.92
N VAL A 50 11.49 2.96 -9.65
CA VAL A 50 11.65 2.07 -8.48
C VAL A 50 10.49 1.08 -8.39
N ALA A 51 9.25 1.55 -8.49
CA ALA A 51 8.07 0.69 -8.49
C ALA A 51 8.13 -0.33 -9.62
N SER A 52 8.49 0.11 -10.83
CA SER A 52 8.63 -0.79 -11.99
C SER A 52 9.63 -1.91 -11.72
N ARG A 53 10.78 -1.60 -11.10
CA ARG A 53 11.79 -2.58 -10.70
C ARG A 53 11.32 -3.54 -9.62
N LEU A 54 10.65 -3.04 -8.59
CA LEU A 54 10.11 -3.87 -7.51
C LEU A 54 9.05 -4.87 -8.01
N LEU A 55 8.34 -4.51 -9.08
CA LEU A 55 7.30 -5.32 -9.70
C LEU A 55 7.80 -6.23 -10.83
N GLU A 56 9.10 -6.25 -11.14
CA GLU A 56 9.69 -7.14 -12.17
C GLU A 56 9.52 -8.63 -11.81
N VAL A 57 9.42 -8.96 -10.52
CA VAL A 57 9.13 -10.33 -10.03
C VAL A 57 7.77 -10.86 -10.49
N ILE A 58 6.82 -9.97 -10.82
CA ILE A 58 5.50 -10.36 -11.29
C ILE A 58 5.58 -10.79 -12.76
N PRO A 59 5.08 -12.00 -13.13
CA PRO A 59 4.95 -12.41 -14.52
C PRO A 59 4.17 -11.38 -15.35
N ALA A 60 4.63 -11.10 -16.57
CA ALA A 60 4.09 -10.01 -17.40
C ALA A 60 2.56 -10.06 -17.56
N GLN A 61 1.98 -11.26 -17.72
CA GLN A 61 0.53 -11.45 -17.85
C GLN A 61 -0.30 -11.02 -16.61
N TRP A 62 0.34 -10.91 -15.45
CA TRP A 62 -0.31 -10.56 -14.17
C TRP A 62 0.10 -9.19 -13.65
N ARG A 63 1.07 -8.52 -14.29
CA ARG A 63 1.70 -7.31 -13.75
C ARG A 63 0.71 -6.17 -13.53
N ASP A 64 -0.12 -5.86 -14.53
CA ASP A 64 -1.10 -4.78 -14.42
C ASP A 64 -2.16 -5.10 -13.35
N LYS A 65 -2.61 -6.34 -13.32
CA LYS A 65 -3.62 -6.82 -12.36
C LYS A 65 -3.10 -6.75 -10.92
N LEU A 66 -1.88 -7.26 -10.66
CA LEU A 66 -1.31 -7.21 -9.32
C LEU A 66 -0.88 -5.80 -8.93
N ARG A 67 -0.41 -4.97 -9.87
CA ARG A 67 -0.15 -3.56 -9.60
C ARG A 67 -1.41 -2.82 -9.15
N GLU A 68 -2.54 -3.09 -9.79
CA GLU A 68 -3.84 -2.56 -9.36
C GLU A 68 -4.18 -3.00 -7.91
N VAL A 69 -4.01 -4.28 -7.60
CA VAL A 69 -4.25 -4.81 -6.24
C VAL A 69 -3.33 -4.14 -5.22
N LEU A 70 -2.04 -4.03 -5.52
CA LEU A 70 -1.06 -3.40 -4.63
C LEU A 70 -1.39 -1.92 -4.40
N ASN A 71 -1.80 -1.18 -5.44
CA ASN A 71 -2.24 0.21 -5.32
C ASN A 71 -3.50 0.36 -4.45
N ALA A 72 -4.43 -0.60 -4.51
CA ALA A 72 -5.64 -0.56 -3.68
C ALA A 72 -5.32 -0.81 -2.20
N LEU A 73 -4.35 -1.69 -1.93
CA LEU A 73 -4.06 -2.19 -0.59
C LEU A 73 -2.86 -1.51 0.09
N CYS A 74 -2.09 -0.66 -0.61
CA CYS A 74 -0.87 -0.05 -0.08
C CYS A 74 -1.11 0.83 1.16
N VAL A 75 -2.32 1.36 1.35
CA VAL A 75 -2.72 2.15 2.53
C VAL A 75 -2.92 1.31 3.79
N LEU A 76 -2.98 -0.03 3.68
CA LEU A 76 -3.25 -0.96 4.78
C LEU A 76 -1.94 -1.48 5.41
N LYS A 77 -1.26 -0.62 6.19
CA LYS A 77 0.05 -0.93 6.80
C LYS A 77 0.07 -2.19 7.65
N ASP A 78 -0.91 -2.35 8.53
CA ASP A 78 -1.03 -3.52 9.42
C ASP A 78 -1.68 -4.73 8.70
N GLY A 79 -1.46 -4.83 7.40
CA GLY A 79 -2.01 -5.87 6.54
C GLY A 79 -3.53 -5.81 6.31
N PHE A 80 -4.05 -6.90 5.78
CA PHE A 80 -5.46 -7.07 5.40
C PHE A 80 -5.87 -8.56 5.43
N ARG A 81 -7.17 -8.80 5.28
CA ARG A 81 -7.81 -10.11 5.05
C ARG A 81 -8.61 -10.07 3.76
N GLU A 82 -8.96 -11.23 3.21
CA GLU A 82 -9.59 -11.33 1.89
C GLU A 82 -10.96 -10.65 1.82
N HIS A 83 -11.64 -10.50 2.95
CA HIS A 83 -12.93 -9.81 3.02
C HIS A 83 -12.80 -8.28 3.04
N GLU A 84 -11.60 -7.73 3.29
CA GLU A 84 -11.32 -6.30 3.16
C GLU A 84 -11.06 -5.93 1.70
N MET A 85 -10.37 -6.78 0.95
CA MET A 85 -9.91 -6.51 -0.43
C MET A 85 -10.98 -5.97 -1.40
N PRO A 86 -12.23 -6.48 -1.42
CA PRO A 86 -13.25 -6.00 -2.37
C PRO A 86 -13.54 -4.51 -2.22
N TYR A 87 -13.57 -4.01 -0.99
CA TYR A 87 -13.91 -2.61 -0.70
C TYR A 87 -12.84 -1.65 -1.22
N PHE A 88 -11.57 -2.02 -1.10
CA PHE A 88 -10.45 -1.21 -1.58
C PHE A 88 -10.30 -1.28 -3.09
N LEU A 89 -10.48 -2.45 -3.70
CA LEU A 89 -10.48 -2.59 -5.15
C LEU A 89 -11.61 -1.80 -5.80
N ALA A 90 -12.81 -1.86 -5.22
CA ALA A 90 -13.96 -1.09 -5.70
C ALA A 90 -13.72 0.42 -5.55
N GLU A 91 -13.14 0.87 -4.44
CA GLU A 91 -12.80 2.28 -4.23
C GLU A 91 -11.75 2.79 -5.24
N LEU A 92 -10.69 1.99 -5.50
CA LEU A 92 -9.67 2.31 -6.50
C LEU A 92 -10.29 2.47 -7.90
N ARG A 93 -11.23 1.58 -8.25
CA ARG A 93 -11.94 1.57 -9.54
C ARG A 93 -13.08 2.57 -9.62
N ASN A 94 -13.43 3.24 -8.52
CA ASN A 94 -14.62 4.08 -8.41
C ASN A 94 -15.92 3.31 -8.76
N THR A 95 -16.04 2.08 -8.27
CA THR A 95 -17.20 1.20 -8.46
C THR A 95 -17.72 0.69 -7.12
N LYS A 96 -18.81 -0.10 -7.16
CA LYS A 96 -19.29 -0.86 -5.99
C LYS A 96 -18.58 -2.21 -5.91
N PRO A 97 -18.42 -2.81 -4.72
CA PRO A 97 -17.86 -4.15 -4.54
C PRO A 97 -18.89 -5.24 -4.88
N GLU A 98 -19.43 -5.19 -6.10
CA GLU A 98 -20.51 -6.03 -6.59
C GLU A 98 -20.08 -6.70 -7.90
N GLY A 99 -20.29 -8.02 -8.02
CA GLY A 99 -19.91 -8.78 -9.22
C GLY A 99 -19.01 -9.98 -8.94
N PRO A 100 -18.79 -10.83 -9.95
CA PRO A 100 -17.98 -12.05 -9.82
C PRO A 100 -16.53 -11.78 -9.41
N GLU A 101 -15.97 -10.63 -9.81
CA GLU A 101 -14.61 -10.20 -9.52
C GLU A 101 -14.40 -9.77 -8.05
N TYR A 102 -15.47 -9.50 -7.30
CA TYR A 102 -15.44 -9.11 -5.88
C TYR A 102 -15.77 -10.27 -4.93
N THR A 103 -15.98 -11.47 -5.47
CA THR A 103 -16.25 -12.66 -4.64
C THR A 103 -15.05 -13.05 -3.79
N ILE A 104 -15.29 -13.68 -2.64
CA ILE A 104 -14.21 -14.23 -1.80
C ILE A 104 -13.30 -15.20 -2.56
N LYS A 105 -13.86 -15.97 -3.52
CA LYS A 105 -13.06 -16.84 -4.40
C LYS A 105 -12.09 -16.03 -5.27
N ALA A 106 -12.54 -14.92 -5.86
CA ALA A 106 -11.69 -14.03 -6.63
C ALA A 106 -10.61 -13.37 -5.75
N MET A 107 -10.96 -12.91 -4.55
CA MET A 107 -10.01 -12.32 -3.61
C MET A 107 -8.94 -13.30 -3.16
N ARG A 108 -9.32 -14.56 -2.89
CA ARG A 108 -8.36 -15.63 -2.60
C ARG A 108 -7.38 -15.86 -3.74
N GLY A 109 -7.85 -15.87 -4.99
CA GLY A 109 -6.97 -15.98 -6.15
C GLY A 109 -5.98 -14.80 -6.27
N LEU A 110 -6.42 -13.58 -5.98
CA LEU A 110 -5.52 -12.41 -5.94
C LEU A 110 -4.49 -12.52 -4.81
N ARG A 111 -4.92 -12.94 -3.62
CA ARG A 111 -4.03 -13.22 -2.49
C ARG A 111 -3.01 -14.29 -2.84
N ASP A 112 -3.41 -15.39 -3.47
CA ASP A 112 -2.50 -16.48 -3.84
C ASP A 112 -1.40 -15.99 -4.79
N LEU A 113 -1.77 -15.16 -5.77
CA LEU A 113 -0.80 -14.50 -6.66
C LEU A 113 0.17 -13.56 -5.91
N LEU A 114 -0.30 -12.84 -4.88
CA LEU A 114 0.58 -12.02 -4.04
C LEU A 114 1.58 -12.87 -3.25
N LEU A 115 1.14 -14.03 -2.74
CA LEU A 115 2.00 -14.97 -2.02
C LEU A 115 3.02 -15.64 -2.96
N GLU A 116 2.59 -16.06 -4.16
CA GLU A 116 3.45 -16.69 -5.16
C GLU A 116 4.59 -15.77 -5.65
N THR A 117 4.35 -14.45 -5.64
CA THR A 117 5.34 -13.44 -6.03
C THR A 117 6.19 -12.94 -4.86
N ASN A 118 5.97 -13.46 -3.64
CA ASN A 118 6.55 -12.99 -2.38
C ASN A 118 6.30 -11.49 -2.08
N LEU A 119 5.35 -10.86 -2.77
CA LEU A 119 4.94 -9.47 -2.54
C LEU A 119 3.91 -9.34 -1.43
N GLY A 120 3.36 -10.47 -0.97
CA GLY A 120 2.60 -10.58 0.26
C GLY A 120 3.11 -11.72 1.13
N ARG A 121 2.91 -11.60 2.44
CA ARG A 121 3.20 -12.66 3.42
C ARG A 121 2.09 -12.78 4.45
N TRP A 122 1.93 -13.97 5.02
CA TRP A 122 1.07 -14.16 6.18
C TRP A 122 1.85 -13.85 7.46
N GLN A 123 1.37 -12.89 8.23
CA GLN A 123 2.00 -12.44 9.48
C GLN A 123 0.90 -11.97 10.44
N ASP A 124 1.01 -12.34 11.72
CA ASP A 124 0.10 -11.89 12.79
C ASP A 124 -1.40 -12.04 12.45
N ALA A 125 -1.75 -13.18 11.85
CA ALA A 125 -3.08 -13.54 11.40
C ALA A 125 -3.69 -12.66 10.28
N ARG A 126 -2.83 -12.01 9.47
CA ARG A 126 -3.20 -11.14 8.33
C ARG A 126 -2.21 -11.28 7.18
N TYR A 127 -2.62 -10.83 5.99
CA TYR A 127 -1.74 -10.69 4.84
C TYR A 127 -1.11 -9.30 4.85
N VAL A 128 0.22 -9.23 4.85
CA VAL A 128 1.00 -8.00 4.86
C VAL A 128 1.72 -7.89 3.53
N LEU A 129 1.66 -6.72 2.89
CA LEU A 129 2.42 -6.46 1.67
C LEU A 129 3.91 -6.29 1.99
N ASP A 130 4.76 -6.56 1.01
CA ASP A 130 6.17 -6.19 1.11
C ASP A 130 6.32 -4.69 1.39
N GLU A 131 7.12 -4.33 2.39
CA GLU A 131 7.13 -2.98 2.97
C GLU A 131 7.69 -1.95 2.00
N ALA A 132 8.72 -2.30 1.25
CA ALA A 132 9.30 -1.44 0.22
C ALA A 132 8.31 -1.19 -0.92
N VAL A 133 7.65 -2.25 -1.40
CA VAL A 133 6.60 -2.16 -2.44
C VAL A 133 5.43 -1.31 -1.95
N ARG A 134 4.93 -1.58 -0.74
CA ARG A 134 3.83 -0.83 -0.11
C ARG A 134 4.16 0.65 -0.03
N THR A 135 5.32 0.98 0.52
CA THR A 135 5.75 2.36 0.77
C THR A 135 5.92 3.13 -0.55
N VAL A 136 6.63 2.56 -1.53
CA VAL A 136 6.85 3.23 -2.82
C VAL A 136 5.52 3.46 -3.56
N LEU A 137 4.62 2.47 -3.57
CA LEU A 137 3.34 2.59 -4.25
C LEU A 137 2.39 3.56 -3.52
N GLU A 138 2.38 3.59 -2.20
CA GLU A 138 1.60 4.57 -1.44
C GLU A 138 2.07 6.00 -1.74
N GLN A 139 3.38 6.23 -1.80
CA GLN A 139 3.96 7.54 -2.10
C GLN A 139 3.66 7.99 -3.54
N LEU A 140 3.80 7.07 -4.52
CA LEU A 140 3.36 7.33 -5.89
C LEU A 140 1.87 7.69 -5.97
N LEU A 141 1.03 6.94 -5.27
CA LEU A 141 -0.41 7.18 -5.26
C LEU A 141 -0.73 8.53 -4.64
N LYS A 142 -0.07 8.88 -3.53
CA LYS A 142 -0.24 10.17 -2.86
C LYS A 142 0.22 11.34 -3.73
N SER A 143 1.34 11.20 -4.44
CA SER A 143 1.88 12.26 -5.30
C SER A 143 1.06 12.45 -6.58
N GLN A 144 0.82 11.38 -7.34
CA GLN A 144 0.20 11.46 -8.67
C GLN A 144 -1.34 11.47 -8.62
N LYS A 145 -1.93 10.84 -7.60
CA LYS A 145 -3.39 10.60 -7.50
C LYS A 145 -3.87 10.84 -6.07
N ARG A 146 -3.49 11.96 -5.46
CA ARG A 146 -3.82 12.33 -4.07
C ARG A 146 -5.29 12.12 -3.70
N GLU A 147 -6.20 12.45 -4.62
CA GLU A 147 -7.64 12.23 -4.44
C GLU A 147 -8.02 10.76 -4.29
N VAL A 148 -7.40 9.86 -5.06
CA VAL A 148 -7.60 8.41 -4.94
C VAL A 148 -7.02 7.90 -3.62
N TRP A 149 -5.80 8.35 -3.27
CA TRP A 149 -5.17 8.03 -2.00
C TRP A 149 -6.07 8.43 -0.81
N ARG A 150 -6.61 9.66 -0.81
CA ARG A 150 -7.53 10.15 0.22
C ARG A 150 -8.77 9.28 0.33
N ARG A 151 -9.42 8.96 -0.80
CA ARG A 151 -10.61 8.10 -0.82
C ARG A 151 -10.36 6.70 -0.27
N LEU A 152 -9.17 6.11 -0.50
CA LEU A 152 -8.82 4.81 0.08
C LEU A 152 -8.69 4.89 1.62
N HIS A 153 -8.11 5.97 2.16
CA HIS A 153 -8.08 6.19 3.61
C HIS A 153 -9.47 6.44 4.18
N GLU A 154 -10.30 7.25 3.53
CA GLU A 154 -11.70 7.48 3.92
C GLU A 154 -12.52 6.18 3.89
N ARG A 155 -12.31 5.35 2.87
CA ARG A 155 -12.91 4.01 2.76
C ARG A 155 -12.53 3.14 3.95
N ALA A 156 -11.26 3.17 4.37
CA ALA A 156 -10.80 2.42 5.51
C ALA A 156 -11.44 2.91 6.83
N VAL A 157 -11.51 4.23 7.05
CA VAL A 157 -12.21 4.82 8.20
C VAL A 157 -13.65 4.33 8.27
N ASN A 158 -14.41 4.52 7.19
CA ASN A 158 -15.82 4.15 7.13
C ASN A 158 -16.03 2.64 7.35
N LEU A 159 -15.21 1.81 6.70
CA LEU A 159 -15.29 0.35 6.81
C LEU A 159 -15.06 -0.11 8.26
N TYR A 160 -14.01 0.39 8.89
CA TYR A 160 -13.66 -0.03 10.25
C TYR A 160 -14.60 0.54 11.30
N GLU A 161 -15.12 1.76 11.14
CA GLU A 161 -16.16 2.28 12.04
C GLU A 161 -17.46 1.48 11.94
N ASP A 162 -17.87 1.08 10.74
CA ASP A 162 -19.04 0.23 10.55
C ASP A 162 -18.84 -1.17 11.15
N TRP A 163 -17.64 -1.73 11.02
CA TRP A 163 -17.31 -3.03 11.61
C TRP A 163 -17.16 -2.97 13.13
N ALA A 164 -16.66 -1.87 13.69
CA ALA A 164 -16.63 -1.63 15.13
C ALA A 164 -18.04 -1.65 15.74
N LYS A 165 -19.02 -1.07 15.03
CA LYS A 165 -20.45 -1.10 15.41
C LYS A 165 -21.05 -2.50 15.27
N ARG A 166 -20.72 -3.22 14.19
CA ARG A 166 -21.29 -4.54 13.86
C ARG A 166 -20.73 -5.68 14.70
N TYR A 167 -19.48 -5.57 15.16
CA TYR A 167 -18.76 -6.64 15.85
C TYR A 167 -18.24 -6.14 17.22
N PRO A 168 -19.10 -6.07 18.26
CA PRO A 168 -18.72 -5.53 19.56
C PRO A 168 -17.51 -6.20 20.22
N ASN A 169 -17.36 -7.52 20.03
CA ASN A 169 -16.23 -8.30 20.58
C ASN A 169 -14.87 -7.89 19.98
N SER A 170 -14.86 -7.28 18.79
CA SER A 170 -13.67 -6.80 18.10
C SER A 170 -13.67 -5.28 17.93
N ARG A 171 -14.51 -4.57 18.69
CA ARG A 171 -14.73 -3.12 18.55
C ARG A 171 -13.45 -2.32 18.67
N GLN A 172 -12.70 -2.53 19.75
CA GLN A 172 -11.44 -1.82 20.01
C GLN A 172 -10.44 -2.01 18.88
N TYR A 173 -10.35 -3.22 18.34
CA TYR A 173 -9.47 -3.54 17.22
C TYR A 173 -9.82 -2.73 15.97
N PHE A 174 -11.11 -2.64 15.61
CA PHE A 174 -11.53 -1.85 14.46
C PHE A 174 -11.42 -0.33 14.70
N GLU A 175 -11.73 0.14 15.91
CA GLU A 175 -11.56 1.56 16.27
C GLU A 175 -10.11 2.01 16.15
N GLN A 176 -9.14 1.19 16.58
CA GLN A 176 -7.71 1.47 16.42
C GLN A 176 -7.30 1.61 14.96
N ARG A 177 -7.83 0.77 14.07
CA ARG A 177 -7.55 0.87 12.64
C ARG A 177 -8.18 2.10 12.01
N ALA A 178 -9.42 2.43 12.36
CA ALA A 178 -10.06 3.67 11.92
C ALA A 178 -9.28 4.90 12.40
N GLU A 179 -8.81 4.89 13.64
CA GLU A 179 -7.98 5.96 14.23
C GLU A 179 -6.68 6.19 13.45
N TYR A 180 -5.99 5.11 13.06
CA TYR A 180 -4.81 5.22 12.20
C TYR A 180 -5.10 6.02 10.92
N HIS A 181 -6.14 5.64 10.16
CA HIS A 181 -6.46 6.33 8.91
C HIS A 181 -6.96 7.76 9.15
N ARG A 182 -7.67 8.05 10.25
CA ARG A 182 -8.08 9.42 10.62
C ARG A 182 -6.87 10.33 10.89
N ARG A 183 -5.83 9.83 11.56
CA ARG A 183 -4.59 10.59 11.77
C ARG A 183 -3.88 10.91 10.46
N VAL A 184 -3.74 9.90 9.59
CA VAL A 184 -3.12 10.08 8.27
C VAL A 184 -3.86 11.15 7.44
N LEU A 185 -5.20 11.14 7.45
CA LEU A 185 -6.02 12.16 6.78
C LEU A 185 -5.85 13.55 7.41
N ALA A 186 -5.78 13.65 8.74
CA ALA A 186 -5.59 14.93 9.43
C ALA A 186 -4.20 15.54 9.14
N GLU A 187 -3.16 14.72 9.11
CA GLU A 187 -1.80 15.14 8.75
C GLU A 187 -1.72 15.65 7.30
N ASP A 188 -2.47 15.03 6.38
CA ASP A 188 -2.54 15.46 4.99
C ASP A 188 -3.14 16.87 4.83
N VAL A 189 -4.18 17.19 5.59
CA VAL A 189 -4.80 18.53 5.64
C VAL A 189 -3.86 19.56 6.26
N GLY A 190 -3.08 19.19 7.27
CA GLY A 190 -2.10 20.08 7.89
C GLY A 190 -0.99 20.55 6.92
N HIS A 191 -0.59 19.70 5.97
CA HIS A 191 0.44 20.03 4.98
C HIS A 191 -0.07 20.88 3.81
N SER A 192 -1.38 20.89 3.53
CA SER A 192 -1.97 21.76 2.49
C SER A 192 -2.22 23.20 2.97
N VAL A 193 -2.19 23.46 4.28
CA VAL A 193 -2.35 24.82 4.85
C VAL A 193 -1.02 25.55 5.05
N SER A 194 0.12 24.84 4.98
CA SER A 194 1.45 25.43 5.19
C SER A 194 2.09 26.08 3.94
N PHE A 195 1.34 26.20 2.85
CA PHE A 195 1.72 26.95 1.64
C PHE A 195 0.63 27.98 1.32
N ALA A 196 0.60 29.05 2.11
CA ALA A 196 -0.09 30.30 1.80
C ALA A 196 0.77 31.46 2.26
#